data_AF-A0A7V4LVP3-F1
#
_entry.id   AF-A0A7V4LVP3-F1
#
_cell.length_a   1.000
_cell.length_b   1.000
_cell.length_c   1.000
_cell.angle_alpha   90.00
_cell.angle_beta   90.00
_cell.angle_gamma   90.00
#
_symmetry.space_group_name_H-M   'P 1'
#
loop_
_entity.id
_entity.type
_entity.pdbx_description
1 polymer ?
#
loop_
_entity_poly.entity_id
_entity_poly.type
_entity_poly.pdbx_seq_one_letter_code
_entity_poly.pdbx_strand_id
1 'polypeptide(L)'
;MSYRRWRNKMRNYLLCLLGIALVLVVACSKLRDNISEPVDNNINVHPSGWINRTDAQFHGSVMRANGYDYENCTKCHGKTYSGGISGVSCMNAGCHSAYDGTQKSPEACNTCHGNFRAFANDTLSWAPPRSLGGDTAVTSPGVGAHQAHLAGIRLSSNARCEQCHAVPEKVMEINHIDSQLKAEVIFNTSLAALTSADGTYQPLSSYDTLRCSGVYCHGSWKLRRESSPNKFGYTDSVMTGLFYKPLWTGQVSEAECGSCHNLPPDGHIGPFAVTSCGNCHTGIVNANGTIADRSKHINGRVNFQGTERPF
;
A
#
# COMPACT_ATOMS: atom_id res chain seq x y z
N MET A 1 1.63 -58.22 -35.20
CA MET A 1 2.62 -57.12 -35.28
C MET A 1 4.00 -57.72 -35.00
N SER A 2 4.94 -57.73 -35.95
CA SER A 2 6.17 -58.54 -35.80
C SER A 2 7.13 -57.95 -34.76
N TYR A 3 7.71 -58.81 -33.91
CA TYR A 3 8.68 -58.47 -32.87
C TYR A 3 9.82 -57.56 -33.37
N ARG A 4 10.22 -57.75 -34.63
CA ARG A 4 11.24 -56.95 -35.33
C ARG A 4 10.82 -55.48 -35.52
N ARG A 5 9.54 -55.20 -35.79
CA ARG A 5 9.00 -53.83 -35.90
C ARG A 5 8.91 -53.14 -34.53
N TRP A 6 8.58 -53.86 -33.47
CA TRP A 6 8.54 -53.30 -32.10
C TRP A 6 9.94 -52.97 -31.58
N ARG A 7 10.91 -53.88 -31.77
CA ARG A 7 12.32 -53.66 -31.40
C ARG A 7 12.95 -52.45 -32.10
N ASN A 8 12.65 -52.26 -33.39
CA ASN A 8 13.15 -51.11 -34.15
C ASN A 8 12.50 -49.79 -33.68
N LYS A 9 11.21 -49.78 -33.32
CA LYS A 9 10.57 -48.61 -32.72
C LYS A 9 11.18 -48.26 -31.35
N MET A 10 11.36 -49.24 -30.46
CA MET A 10 12.00 -49.04 -29.15
C MET A 10 13.43 -48.49 -29.27
N ARG A 11 14.23 -49.03 -30.21
CA ARG A 11 15.58 -48.52 -30.50
C ARG A 11 15.56 -47.06 -30.95
N ASN A 12 14.62 -46.69 -31.82
CA ASN A 12 14.51 -45.31 -32.30
C ASN A 12 14.06 -44.35 -31.19
N TYR A 13 13.18 -44.77 -30.27
CA TYR A 13 12.82 -43.98 -29.09
C TYR A 13 14.00 -43.77 -28.14
N LEU A 14 14.78 -44.82 -27.87
CA LEU A 14 16.00 -44.73 -27.05
C LEU A 14 17.05 -43.79 -27.66
N LEU A 15 17.24 -43.85 -28.98
CA LEU A 15 18.15 -42.93 -29.69
C LEU A 15 17.66 -41.48 -29.65
N CYS A 16 16.34 -41.24 -29.73
CA CYS A 16 15.79 -39.90 -29.57
C CYS A 16 15.96 -39.37 -28.15
N LEU A 17 15.73 -40.19 -27.12
CA LEU A 17 15.93 -39.80 -25.72
C LEU A 17 17.40 -39.50 -25.41
N LEU A 18 18.33 -40.29 -25.93
CA LEU A 18 19.77 -40.03 -25.84
C LEU A 18 20.16 -38.73 -26.56
N GLY A 19 19.57 -38.46 -27.72
CA GLY A 19 19.77 -37.20 -28.44
C GLY A 19 19.30 -35.98 -27.66
N ILE A 20 18.11 -36.05 -27.04
CA ILE A 20 17.57 -34.96 -26.19
C ILE A 20 18.45 -34.76 -24.96
N ALA A 21 18.88 -35.85 -24.30
CA ALA A 21 19.78 -35.75 -23.15
C ALA A 21 21.11 -35.09 -23.52
N LEU A 22 21.70 -35.45 -24.67
CA LEU A 22 22.94 -34.84 -25.15
C LEU A 22 22.77 -33.34 -25.46
N VAL A 23 21.64 -32.94 -26.07
CA VAL A 23 21.32 -31.53 -26.32
C VAL A 23 21.16 -30.76 -25.01
N LEU A 24 20.52 -31.35 -23.99
CA LEU A 24 20.39 -30.74 -22.66
C LEU A 24 21.76 -30.57 -21.98
N VAL A 25 22.67 -31.54 -22.10
CA VAL A 25 24.02 -31.43 -21.54
C VAL A 25 24.83 -30.33 -22.25
N VAL A 26 24.79 -30.27 -23.59
CA VAL A 26 25.50 -29.25 -24.38
C VAL A 26 24.90 -27.85 -24.16
N ALA A 27 23.58 -27.74 -24.03
CA ALA A 27 22.91 -26.48 -23.70
C ALA A 27 23.28 -26.01 -22.29
N CYS A 28 23.38 -26.91 -21.31
CA CYS A 28 23.83 -26.58 -19.96
C CYS A 28 25.34 -26.26 -19.90
N SER A 29 26.18 -26.82 -20.77
CA SER A 29 27.61 -26.45 -20.80
C SER A 29 27.82 -25.04 -21.33
N LYS A 30 27.08 -24.62 -22.37
CA LYS A 30 27.15 -23.25 -22.90
C LYS A 30 26.66 -22.17 -21.94
N LEU A 31 25.83 -22.54 -20.95
CA LEU A 31 25.45 -21.64 -19.84
C LEU A 31 26.60 -21.43 -18.84
N ARG A 32 27.61 -22.32 -18.81
CA ARG A 32 28.79 -22.18 -17.93
C ARG A 32 29.90 -21.32 -18.51
N ASP A 33 29.95 -21.14 -19.83
CA ASP A 33 31.03 -20.39 -20.50
C ASP A 33 31.00 -18.87 -20.20
N ASN A 34 29.91 -18.36 -19.60
CA ASN A 34 29.75 -16.97 -19.15
C ASN A 34 29.80 -16.80 -17.62
N ILE A 35 30.23 -17.82 -16.89
CA ILE A 35 30.46 -17.72 -15.45
C ILE A 35 31.96 -17.53 -15.31
N SER A 36 32.40 -16.29 -15.04
CA SER A 36 33.78 -16.02 -14.64
C SER A 36 34.20 -17.00 -13.55
N GLU A 37 35.42 -17.52 -13.63
CA GLU A 37 36.02 -18.30 -12.54
C GLU A 37 35.85 -17.53 -11.22
N PRO A 38 35.57 -18.21 -10.09
CA PRO A 38 35.44 -17.55 -8.82
C PRO A 38 36.74 -16.82 -8.52
N VAL A 39 36.68 -15.50 -8.62
CA VAL A 39 37.80 -14.63 -8.25
C VAL A 39 38.04 -14.85 -6.76
N ASP A 40 39.32 -14.99 -6.39
CA ASP A 40 39.81 -15.20 -5.02
C ASP A 40 38.87 -14.65 -3.95
N ASN A 41 38.51 -15.50 -2.97
CA ASN A 41 37.52 -15.26 -1.90
C ASN A 41 37.86 -14.06 -0.97
N ASN A 42 38.91 -13.30 -1.30
CA ASN A 42 39.43 -12.16 -0.55
C ASN A 42 39.32 -10.81 -1.27
N ILE A 43 38.63 -10.70 -2.41
CA ILE A 43 38.32 -9.38 -2.96
C ILE A 43 37.19 -8.75 -2.14
N ASN A 44 37.56 -7.89 -1.20
CA ASN A 44 36.61 -7.02 -0.52
C ASN A 44 36.23 -5.85 -1.44
N VAL A 45 35.17 -6.05 -2.23
CA VAL A 45 34.61 -5.02 -3.12
C VAL A 45 33.80 -3.96 -2.39
N HIS A 46 33.46 -4.18 -1.11
CA HIS A 46 32.73 -3.22 -0.29
C HIS A 46 33.66 -2.53 0.71
N PRO A 47 33.48 -1.24 0.99
CA PRO A 47 34.28 -0.53 1.98
C PRO A 47 34.07 -1.09 3.40
N SER A 48 35.00 -0.79 4.31
CA SER A 48 34.78 -1.02 5.74
C SER A 48 33.51 -0.30 6.20
N GLY A 49 32.73 -0.92 7.09
CA GLY A 49 31.49 -0.33 7.60
C GLY A 49 30.22 -0.69 6.80
N TRP A 50 30.33 -1.42 5.69
CA TRP A 50 29.21 -1.79 4.81
C TRP A 50 27.97 -2.37 5.52
N ILE A 51 28.17 -3.18 6.57
CA ILE A 51 27.10 -3.81 7.35
C ILE A 51 26.80 -3.11 8.68
N ASN A 52 27.53 -2.06 9.03
CA ASN A 52 27.34 -1.32 10.28
C ASN A 52 26.35 -0.16 10.05
N ARG A 53 25.16 -0.23 10.65
CA ARG A 53 24.07 0.74 10.45
C ARG A 53 24.40 2.17 10.90
N THR A 54 25.40 2.36 11.74
CA THR A 54 25.83 3.68 12.21
C THR A 54 26.97 4.26 11.39
N ASP A 55 27.52 3.49 10.45
CA ASP A 55 28.62 3.91 9.61
C ASP A 55 28.11 4.74 8.41
N ALA A 56 28.88 5.74 8.00
CA ALA A 56 28.59 6.52 6.80
C ALA A 56 28.61 5.64 5.53
N GLN A 57 29.41 4.57 5.53
CA GLN A 57 29.51 3.57 4.47
C GLN A 57 28.47 2.45 4.58
N PHE A 58 27.49 2.55 5.49
CA PHE A 58 26.42 1.58 5.56
C PHE A 58 25.72 1.43 4.20
N HIS A 59 25.55 0.21 3.72
CA HIS A 59 24.98 -0.05 2.40
C HIS A 59 23.61 0.61 2.19
N GLY A 60 22.77 0.69 3.22
CA GLY A 60 21.47 1.38 3.12
C GLY A 60 21.60 2.89 2.86
N SER A 61 22.66 3.52 3.37
CA SER A 61 22.98 4.92 3.11
C SER A 61 23.52 5.09 1.69
N VAL A 62 24.41 4.20 1.26
CA VAL A 62 24.96 4.18 -0.11
C VAL A 62 23.86 3.94 -1.16
N MET A 63 22.96 2.99 -0.92
CA MET A 63 21.80 2.72 -1.78
C MET A 63 20.94 3.98 -1.94
N ARG A 64 20.63 4.67 -0.84
CA ARG A 64 19.87 5.92 -0.89
C ARG A 64 20.59 7.02 -1.68
N ALA A 65 21.90 7.17 -1.50
CA ALA A 65 22.69 8.16 -2.21
C ALA A 65 22.75 7.89 -3.73
N ASN A 66 22.67 6.62 -4.14
CA ASN A 66 22.70 6.19 -5.53
C ASN A 66 21.31 5.95 -6.14
N GLY A 67 20.25 6.51 -5.56
CA GLY A 67 18.88 6.40 -6.10
C GLY A 67 18.29 4.97 -6.06
N TYR A 68 18.75 4.15 -5.10
CA TYR A 68 18.33 2.77 -4.91
C TYR A 68 18.56 1.86 -6.14
N ASP A 69 19.64 2.07 -6.88
CA ASP A 69 20.03 1.18 -7.98
C ASP A 69 20.45 -0.21 -7.46
N TYR A 70 19.57 -1.21 -7.62
CA TYR A 70 19.82 -2.61 -7.26
C TYR A 70 20.53 -3.39 -8.37
N GLU A 71 20.51 -2.91 -9.62
CA GLU A 71 20.96 -3.70 -10.78
C GLU A 71 22.43 -4.07 -10.64
N ASN A 72 23.25 -3.13 -10.19
CA ASN A 72 24.67 -3.34 -9.95
C ASN A 72 24.95 -4.42 -8.89
N CYS A 73 24.11 -4.54 -7.86
CA CYS A 73 24.25 -5.57 -6.83
C CYS A 73 23.91 -6.96 -7.39
N THR A 74 22.87 -7.07 -8.22
CA THR A 74 22.41 -8.36 -8.76
C THR A 74 23.42 -9.02 -9.70
N LYS A 75 24.34 -8.26 -10.28
CA LYS A 75 25.45 -8.77 -11.11
C LYS A 75 26.33 -9.76 -10.35
N CYS A 76 26.55 -9.53 -9.05
CA CYS A 76 27.37 -10.39 -8.20
C CYS A 76 26.54 -11.24 -7.22
N HIS A 77 25.50 -10.65 -6.62
CA HIS A 77 24.68 -11.30 -5.57
C HIS A 77 23.50 -12.12 -6.13
N GLY A 78 23.33 -12.12 -7.46
CA GLY A 78 22.28 -12.82 -8.17
C GLY A 78 20.94 -12.06 -8.16
N LYS A 79 20.08 -12.36 -9.13
CA LYS A 79 18.76 -11.74 -9.29
C LYS A 79 17.82 -11.99 -8.10
N THR A 80 18.04 -13.06 -7.35
CA THR A 80 17.27 -13.44 -6.17
C THR A 80 17.93 -13.00 -4.87
N TYR A 81 19.06 -12.28 -4.93
CA TYR A 81 19.83 -11.84 -3.76
C TYR A 81 20.33 -12.98 -2.85
N SER A 82 20.34 -14.21 -3.36
CA SER A 82 20.64 -15.42 -2.61
C SER A 82 22.12 -15.83 -2.68
N GLY A 83 22.99 -14.98 -3.23
CA GLY A 83 24.45 -15.19 -3.23
C GLY A 83 25.10 -15.03 -4.59
N GLY A 84 24.42 -15.45 -5.67
CA GLY A 84 24.95 -15.37 -7.03
C GLY A 84 26.38 -15.92 -7.13
N ILE A 85 27.23 -15.24 -7.90
CA ILE A 85 28.67 -15.55 -8.01
C ILE A 85 29.47 -15.16 -6.76
N SER A 86 28.96 -14.20 -5.97
CA SER A 86 29.65 -13.75 -4.74
C SER A 86 29.58 -14.76 -3.60
N GLY A 87 28.62 -15.70 -3.62
CA GLY A 87 28.32 -16.60 -2.52
C GLY A 87 27.68 -15.94 -1.28
N VAL A 88 27.50 -14.61 -1.28
CA VAL A 88 26.99 -13.84 -0.12
C VAL A 88 25.53 -13.47 -0.33
N SER A 89 24.64 -14.10 0.43
CA SER A 89 23.19 -13.82 0.42
C SER A 89 22.85 -12.60 1.28
N CYS A 90 22.08 -11.66 0.72
CA CYS A 90 21.57 -10.50 1.48
C CYS A 90 20.64 -10.93 2.62
N MET A 91 19.93 -12.04 2.41
CA MET A 91 18.93 -12.58 3.33
C MET A 91 19.54 -13.39 4.47
N ASN A 92 20.77 -13.89 4.29
CA ASN A 92 21.48 -14.66 5.30
C ASN A 92 22.42 -13.79 6.17
N ALA A 93 22.49 -12.48 5.89
CA ALA A 93 23.35 -11.53 6.60
C ALA A 93 22.77 -11.06 7.97
N GLY A 94 21.70 -11.68 8.48
CA GLY A 94 21.08 -11.35 9.77
C GLY A 94 20.25 -10.06 9.81
N CYS A 95 20.22 -9.29 8.72
CA CYS A 95 19.45 -8.04 8.62
C CYS A 95 18.16 -8.21 7.81
N HIS A 96 18.20 -8.73 6.58
CA HIS A 96 17.01 -8.92 5.73
C HIS A 96 16.20 -10.15 6.12
N SER A 97 15.71 -10.10 7.37
CA SER A 97 14.85 -11.10 7.98
C SER A 97 13.79 -10.43 8.86
N ALA A 98 12.63 -11.08 8.93
CA ALA A 98 11.56 -10.74 9.86
C ALA A 98 11.97 -11.05 11.31
N TYR A 99 11.09 -10.73 12.26
CA TYR A 99 11.31 -10.93 13.70
C TYR A 99 11.73 -12.34 14.11
N ASP A 100 11.21 -13.37 13.43
CA ASP A 100 11.49 -14.78 13.70
C ASP A 100 12.68 -15.34 12.91
N GLY A 101 13.39 -14.48 12.16
CA GLY A 101 14.47 -14.88 11.27
C GLY A 101 14.02 -15.30 9.88
N THR A 102 12.72 -15.32 9.58
CA THR A 102 12.21 -15.58 8.21
C THR A 102 12.86 -14.62 7.23
N GLN A 103 13.53 -15.18 6.22
CA GLN A 103 14.22 -14.41 5.18
C GLN A 103 13.23 -13.58 4.37
N LYS A 104 13.60 -12.34 4.05
CA LYS A 104 12.81 -11.46 3.18
C LYS A 104 13.70 -10.81 2.12
N SER A 105 13.16 -10.62 0.93
CA SER A 105 13.87 -9.92 -0.14
C SER A 105 14.30 -8.50 0.30
N PRO A 106 15.49 -8.01 -0.09
CA PRO A 106 15.83 -6.60 0.00
C PRO A 106 14.82 -5.67 -0.67
N GLU A 107 14.04 -6.17 -1.64
CA GLU A 107 12.97 -5.44 -2.33
C GLU A 107 11.61 -5.50 -1.63
N ALA A 108 11.48 -6.19 -0.48
CA ALA A 108 10.23 -6.18 0.26
C ALA A 108 9.81 -4.74 0.60
N CYS A 109 8.53 -4.38 0.43
CA CYS A 109 8.05 -3.01 0.64
C CYS A 109 8.45 -2.44 2.01
N ASN A 110 8.39 -3.29 3.05
CA ASN A 110 8.75 -2.90 4.40
C ASN A 110 10.26 -2.72 4.65
N THR A 111 11.13 -3.04 3.68
CA THR A 111 12.55 -2.72 3.75
C THR A 111 12.77 -1.20 3.73
N CYS A 112 11.96 -0.48 2.96
CA CYS A 112 12.02 0.99 2.88
C CYS A 112 10.87 1.63 3.68
N HIS A 113 9.65 1.11 3.54
CA HIS A 113 8.45 1.74 4.08
C HIS A 113 8.04 1.15 5.43
N GLY A 114 7.94 1.99 6.45
CA GLY A 114 7.43 1.57 7.75
C GLY A 114 8.38 0.65 8.53
N ASN A 115 7.95 -0.59 8.81
CA ASN A 115 8.64 -1.45 9.77
C ASN A 115 9.52 -2.52 9.12
N PHE A 116 10.83 -2.26 9.11
CA PHE A 116 11.85 -3.14 8.57
C PHE A 116 11.84 -4.58 9.11
N ARG A 117 11.46 -4.83 10.36
CA ARG A 117 11.50 -6.19 10.94
C ARG A 117 10.19 -6.96 10.80
N ALA A 118 9.12 -6.35 10.28
CA ALA A 118 7.86 -7.04 10.05
C ALA A 118 7.99 -8.10 8.93
N PHE A 119 7.02 -9.01 8.87
CA PHE A 119 6.92 -9.97 7.78
C PHE A 119 6.64 -9.24 6.46
N ALA A 120 7.21 -9.72 5.35
CA ALA A 120 7.09 -9.05 4.05
C ALA A 120 5.64 -8.91 3.57
N ASN A 121 4.77 -9.83 3.97
CA ASN A 121 3.34 -9.85 3.64
C ASN A 121 2.45 -9.09 4.64
N ASP A 122 3.01 -8.51 5.71
CA ASP A 122 2.28 -7.62 6.61
C ASP A 122 2.13 -6.25 5.95
N THR A 123 1.05 -6.07 5.19
CA THR A 123 0.83 -4.85 4.40
C THR A 123 0.61 -3.60 5.25
N LEU A 124 0.13 -3.74 6.48
CA LEU A 124 -0.02 -2.62 7.41
C LEU A 124 1.34 -2.09 7.88
N SER A 125 2.35 -2.97 7.94
CA SER A 125 3.72 -2.59 8.28
C SER A 125 4.38 -1.71 7.22
N TRP A 126 3.86 -1.70 5.98
CA TRP A 126 4.37 -0.89 4.88
C TRP A 126 4.02 0.57 5.10
N ALA A 127 2.85 0.86 5.66
CA ALA A 127 2.49 2.22 5.97
C ALA A 127 3.33 2.74 7.14
N PRO A 128 3.87 3.97 7.09
CA PRO A 128 4.74 4.48 8.14
C PRO A 128 4.14 4.44 9.56
N PRO A 129 4.74 3.68 10.50
CA PRO A 129 5.07 4.23 11.81
C PRO A 129 6.43 4.94 11.77
N ARG A 130 7.23 4.69 10.72
CA ARG A 130 8.51 5.34 10.45
C ARG A 130 8.57 5.77 8.98
N SER A 131 8.90 7.04 8.73
CA SER A 131 9.05 7.59 7.38
C SER A 131 10.34 7.10 6.71
N LEU A 132 10.46 7.28 5.40
CA LEU A 132 11.71 7.02 4.66
C LEU A 132 12.90 7.82 5.20
N GLY A 133 12.65 9.00 5.77
CA GLY A 133 13.66 9.87 6.41
C GLY A 133 14.00 9.44 7.85
N GLY A 134 13.27 8.49 8.42
CA GLY A 134 13.50 7.98 9.76
C GLY A 134 12.63 8.59 10.87
N ASP A 135 11.81 9.58 10.54
CA ASP A 135 10.85 10.17 11.50
C ASP A 135 9.87 9.12 11.99
N THR A 136 9.51 9.19 13.27
CA THR A 136 8.47 8.33 13.88
C THR A 136 7.34 9.13 14.51
N ALA A 137 7.46 10.46 14.58
CA ALA A 137 6.45 11.30 15.17
C ALA A 137 5.25 11.43 14.22
N VAL A 138 4.03 11.22 14.72
CA VAL A 138 2.77 11.43 13.98
C VAL A 138 2.54 12.89 13.57
N THR A 139 3.36 13.82 14.08
CA THR A 139 3.40 15.22 13.64
C THR A 139 4.28 15.44 12.41
N SER A 140 5.09 14.46 12.02
CA SER A 140 5.90 14.52 10.79
C SER A 140 5.05 14.13 9.58
N PRO A 141 5.14 14.85 8.44
CA PRO A 141 4.31 14.58 7.27
C PRO A 141 4.44 13.15 6.72
N GLY A 142 5.64 12.57 6.81
CA GLY A 142 5.91 11.20 6.36
C GLY A 142 5.34 10.10 7.28
N VAL A 143 4.83 10.44 8.46
CA VAL A 143 4.18 9.50 9.39
C VAL A 143 2.70 9.84 9.51
N GLY A 144 2.38 11.04 10.02
CA GLY A 144 1.02 11.59 10.01
C GLY A 144 -0.08 10.61 10.42
N ALA A 145 -1.19 10.67 9.70
CA ALA A 145 -2.37 9.85 9.94
C ALA A 145 -2.36 8.49 9.20
N HIS A 146 -1.23 8.00 8.67
CA HIS A 146 -1.19 6.71 7.95
C HIS A 146 -1.80 5.57 8.77
N GLN A 147 -1.29 5.32 9.97
CA GLN A 147 -1.77 4.24 10.85
C GLN A 147 -3.21 4.47 11.31
N ALA A 148 -3.61 5.73 11.51
CA ALA A 148 -4.98 6.07 11.86
C ALA A 148 -5.97 5.68 10.75
N HIS A 149 -5.58 5.82 9.48
CA HIS A 149 -6.43 5.44 8.35
C HIS A 149 -6.44 3.94 8.03
N LEU A 150 -5.32 3.24 8.20
CA LEU A 150 -5.23 1.84 7.77
C LEU A 150 -5.55 0.81 8.86
N ALA A 151 -5.40 1.17 10.13
CA ALA A 151 -5.64 0.28 11.26
C ALA A 151 -6.48 0.90 12.38
N GLY A 152 -6.48 2.23 12.49
CA GLY A 152 -7.03 2.96 13.63
C GLY A 152 -8.38 3.65 13.42
N ILE A 153 -9.11 3.36 12.34
CA ILE A 153 -10.35 4.11 12.08
C ILE A 153 -11.45 3.71 13.08
N ARG A 154 -11.92 4.70 13.83
CA ARG A 154 -13.02 4.58 14.79
C ARG A 154 -14.40 4.75 14.16
N LEU A 155 -14.49 5.50 13.05
CA LEU A 155 -15.75 5.97 12.49
C LEU A 155 -16.19 5.25 11.21
N SER A 156 -15.29 4.62 10.48
CA SER A 156 -15.55 3.87 9.24
C SER A 156 -14.71 2.59 9.17
N SER A 157 -14.88 1.81 8.10
CA SER A 157 -13.90 0.79 7.71
C SER A 157 -12.53 1.40 7.45
N ASN A 158 -11.48 0.60 7.67
CA ASN A 158 -10.10 0.97 7.36
C ASN A 158 -9.96 1.30 5.87
N ALA A 159 -9.17 2.33 5.60
CA ALA A 159 -8.78 2.67 4.24
C ALA A 159 -7.76 1.65 3.70
N ARG A 160 -7.54 1.70 2.40
CA ARG A 160 -6.51 0.94 1.68
C ARG A 160 -5.54 1.91 1.01
N CYS A 161 -4.30 1.49 0.83
CA CYS A 161 -3.22 2.33 0.31
C CYS A 161 -3.56 2.97 -1.05
N GLU A 162 -4.18 2.19 -1.93
CA GLU A 162 -4.57 2.59 -3.28
C GLU A 162 -5.71 3.61 -3.33
N GLN A 163 -6.39 3.85 -2.21
CA GLN A 163 -7.37 4.94 -2.11
C GLN A 163 -6.70 6.31 -2.06
N CYS A 164 -5.41 6.38 -1.71
CA CYS A 164 -4.64 7.62 -1.65
C CYS A 164 -3.53 7.67 -2.71
N HIS A 165 -2.79 6.57 -2.88
CA HIS A 165 -1.57 6.50 -3.69
C HIS A 165 -1.73 5.57 -4.89
N ALA A 166 -0.90 5.73 -5.93
CA ALA A 166 -0.61 4.64 -6.85
C ALA A 166 0.40 3.72 -6.17
N VAL A 167 -0.04 2.54 -5.71
CA VAL A 167 0.83 1.58 -5.03
C VAL A 167 1.49 0.69 -6.08
N PRO A 168 2.83 0.70 -6.22
CA PRO A 168 3.52 -0.11 -7.20
C PRO A 168 3.56 -1.58 -6.79
N GLU A 169 3.62 -2.47 -7.78
CA GLU A 169 3.85 -3.90 -7.57
C GLU A 169 5.35 -4.20 -7.39
N LYS A 170 6.23 -3.36 -7.95
CA LYS A 170 7.69 -3.57 -7.96
C LYS A 170 8.47 -2.32 -7.59
N VAL A 171 9.64 -2.53 -6.99
CA VAL A 171 10.51 -1.43 -6.53
C VAL A 171 10.93 -0.49 -7.67
N MET A 172 11.26 -1.04 -8.85
CA MET A 172 11.68 -0.25 -10.02
C MET A 172 10.53 0.02 -11.01
N GLU A 173 9.28 0.01 -10.54
CA GLU A 173 8.15 0.42 -11.36
C GLU A 173 8.21 1.93 -11.64
N ILE A 174 7.73 2.33 -12.82
CA ILE A 174 7.62 3.74 -13.19
C ILE A 174 6.79 4.47 -12.13
N ASN A 175 7.23 5.67 -11.74
CA ASN A 175 6.59 6.49 -10.71
C ASN A 175 6.69 5.99 -9.26
N HIS A 176 7.59 5.04 -8.93
CA HIS A 176 7.88 4.69 -7.53
C HIS A 176 9.14 5.38 -6.98
N ILE A 177 10.27 5.26 -7.68
CA ILE A 177 11.55 5.87 -7.32
C ILE A 177 11.99 6.80 -8.46
N ASP A 178 11.26 7.89 -8.64
CA ASP A 178 11.41 8.79 -9.77
C ASP A 178 11.50 10.27 -9.35
N SER A 179 10.63 10.72 -8.46
CA SER A 179 10.49 12.12 -8.06
C SER A 179 11.17 12.42 -6.72
N GLN A 180 11.41 13.71 -6.44
CA GLN A 180 11.79 14.10 -5.09
C GLN A 180 10.61 13.91 -4.15
N LEU A 181 10.87 13.35 -2.96
CA LEU A 181 9.87 13.25 -1.89
C LEU A 181 9.14 14.59 -1.71
N LYS A 182 7.82 14.57 -1.48
CA LYS A 182 7.00 13.45 -0.95
C LYS A 182 6.30 12.64 -2.07
N ALA A 183 6.00 11.37 -1.79
CA ALA A 183 5.24 10.50 -2.69
C ALA A 183 3.90 11.13 -3.12
N GLU A 184 3.41 10.87 -4.31
CA GLU A 184 2.23 11.51 -4.89
C GLU A 184 0.92 10.97 -4.26
N VAL A 185 -0.03 11.86 -4.00
CA VAL A 185 -1.39 11.51 -3.55
C VAL A 185 -2.38 11.86 -4.66
N ILE A 186 -3.08 10.84 -5.16
CA ILE A 186 -3.83 10.91 -6.40
C ILE A 186 -5.33 10.59 -6.24
N PHE A 187 -5.77 10.16 -5.06
CA PHE A 187 -7.14 9.72 -4.68
C PHE A 187 -8.08 9.29 -5.83
N ASN A 188 -7.61 8.46 -6.76
CA ASN A 188 -8.32 8.17 -8.00
C ASN A 188 -9.01 6.80 -8.01
N THR A 189 -9.15 6.15 -6.86
CA THR A 189 -9.78 4.82 -6.75
C THR A 189 -10.94 4.79 -5.76
N SER A 190 -11.92 3.93 -6.05
CA SER A 190 -13.01 3.57 -5.12
C SER A 190 -13.75 4.78 -4.53
N LEU A 191 -13.92 4.83 -3.20
CA LEU A 191 -14.61 5.91 -2.47
C LEU A 191 -13.94 7.28 -2.66
N ALA A 192 -12.62 7.29 -2.86
CA ALA A 192 -11.85 8.53 -2.93
C ALA A 192 -12.10 9.28 -4.26
N ALA A 193 -12.52 8.55 -5.30
CA ALA A 193 -12.89 9.08 -6.61
C ALA A 193 -14.38 9.46 -6.74
N LEU A 194 -15.19 9.28 -5.68
CA LEU A 194 -16.59 9.73 -5.71
C LEU A 194 -16.64 11.25 -5.87
N THR A 195 -17.44 11.73 -6.82
CA THR A 195 -17.61 13.15 -7.07
C THR A 195 -18.06 13.86 -5.80
N SER A 196 -17.24 14.80 -5.35
CA SER A 196 -17.54 15.66 -4.22
C SER A 196 -18.63 16.68 -4.54
N ALA A 197 -19.18 17.31 -3.50
CA ALA A 197 -20.25 18.29 -3.59
C ALA A 197 -19.91 19.53 -4.45
N ASP A 198 -18.63 19.84 -4.60
CA ASP A 198 -18.07 20.88 -5.47
C ASP A 198 -18.01 20.48 -6.96
N GLY A 199 -18.38 19.24 -7.30
CA GLY A 199 -18.53 18.76 -8.68
C GLY A 199 -17.23 18.37 -9.38
N THR A 200 -16.08 18.50 -8.71
CA THR A 200 -14.80 18.04 -9.23
C THR A 200 -14.03 17.33 -8.14
N TYR A 201 -13.74 16.05 -8.38
CA TYR A 201 -12.60 15.42 -7.71
C TYR A 201 -11.35 16.23 -8.07
N GLN A 202 -10.82 16.99 -7.12
CA GLN A 202 -9.55 17.72 -7.27
C GLN A 202 -8.48 16.87 -6.59
N PRO A 203 -7.60 16.16 -7.34
CA PRO A 203 -6.42 15.59 -6.72
C PRO A 203 -5.67 16.72 -6.04
N LEU A 204 -5.53 16.63 -4.71
CA LEU A 204 -4.77 17.63 -3.97
C LEU A 204 -3.33 17.54 -4.43
N SER A 205 -2.93 18.49 -5.26
CA SER A 205 -1.58 18.58 -5.82
C SER A 205 -0.56 19.15 -4.82
N SER A 206 -1.01 19.66 -3.68
CA SER A 206 -0.17 20.41 -2.75
C SER A 206 -0.22 19.86 -1.33
N TYR A 207 0.95 19.41 -0.90
CA TYR A 207 1.29 19.10 0.48
C TYR A 207 1.45 20.33 1.37
N ASP A 208 1.34 21.56 0.84
CA ASP A 208 1.87 22.77 1.48
C ASP A 208 1.13 23.13 2.76
N THR A 209 -0.13 22.74 2.88
CA THR A 209 -0.93 22.97 4.09
C THR A 209 -1.14 21.71 4.91
N LEU A 210 -0.72 20.54 4.39
CA LEU A 210 -1.00 19.21 4.95
C LEU A 210 -2.50 18.98 5.24
N ARG A 211 -3.40 19.66 4.52
CA ARG A 211 -4.84 19.52 4.69
C ARG A 211 -5.45 18.73 3.56
N CYS A 212 -6.31 17.78 3.90
CA CYS A 212 -7.08 17.03 2.93
C CYS A 212 -8.41 17.76 2.67
N SER A 213 -8.81 17.98 1.43
CA SER A 213 -10.10 18.60 1.08
C SER A 213 -10.58 18.15 -0.29
N GLY A 214 -11.86 18.41 -0.62
CA GLY A 214 -12.39 18.04 -1.94
C GLY A 214 -12.54 16.53 -2.15
N VAL A 215 -12.62 15.76 -1.06
CA VAL A 215 -12.80 14.30 -1.08
C VAL A 215 -14.05 13.90 -0.29
N TYR A 216 -14.74 12.86 -0.76
CA TYR A 216 -15.94 12.33 -0.11
C TYR A 216 -15.73 12.03 1.39
N CYS A 217 -14.59 11.43 1.74
CA CYS A 217 -14.29 10.97 3.10
C CYS A 217 -14.26 12.09 4.15
N HIS A 218 -14.00 13.34 3.75
CA HIS A 218 -13.84 14.47 4.66
C HIS A 218 -14.99 15.49 4.52
N GLY A 219 -16.21 14.99 4.33
CA GLY A 219 -17.41 15.82 4.42
C GLY A 219 -17.72 16.63 3.17
N SER A 220 -17.02 16.41 2.05
CA SER A 220 -17.31 17.05 0.76
C SER A 220 -18.39 16.28 -0.03
N TRP A 221 -19.53 16.03 0.58
CA TRP A 221 -20.64 15.28 -0.03
C TRP A 221 -21.94 16.10 -0.07
N LYS A 222 -22.76 15.84 -1.09
CA LYS A 222 -24.05 16.49 -1.36
C LYS A 222 -25.12 15.48 -1.77
N LEU A 223 -26.18 15.39 -0.99
CA LEU A 223 -27.35 14.56 -1.28
C LEU A 223 -28.47 15.44 -1.84
N ARG A 224 -29.02 15.07 -3.00
CA ARG A 224 -30.08 15.86 -3.65
C ARG A 224 -31.45 15.30 -3.26
N ARG A 225 -32.36 16.19 -2.87
CA ARG A 225 -33.75 15.83 -2.54
C ARG A 225 -34.46 15.19 -3.73
N GLU A 226 -34.17 15.66 -4.94
CA GLU A 226 -34.79 15.19 -6.18
C GLU A 226 -34.51 13.70 -6.45
N SER A 227 -33.28 13.25 -6.23
CA SER A 227 -32.88 11.85 -6.38
C SER A 227 -33.26 10.99 -5.18
N SER A 228 -33.74 11.59 -4.09
CA SER A 228 -34.08 10.86 -2.87
C SER A 228 -35.51 10.30 -2.91
N PRO A 229 -35.69 9.02 -2.56
CA PRO A 229 -37.01 8.43 -2.30
C PRO A 229 -37.66 9.01 -1.03
N ASN A 230 -36.85 9.52 -0.09
CA ASN A 230 -37.29 9.95 1.24
C ASN A 230 -37.29 11.48 1.32
N LYS A 231 -38.03 12.12 0.42
CA LYS A 231 -38.08 13.59 0.27
C LYS A 231 -38.50 14.34 1.52
N PHE A 232 -39.21 13.67 2.44
CA PHE A 232 -39.64 14.24 3.72
C PHE A 232 -38.47 14.51 4.67
N GLY A 233 -37.34 13.82 4.52
CA GLY A 233 -36.15 14.02 5.36
C GLY A 233 -35.43 15.33 5.10
N TYR A 234 -35.82 16.06 4.05
CA TYR A 234 -35.14 17.25 3.56
C TYR A 234 -35.93 18.52 3.87
N THR A 235 -35.25 19.54 4.38
CA THR A 235 -35.75 20.91 4.55
C THR A 235 -35.33 21.84 3.40
N ASP A 236 -34.34 21.43 2.61
CA ASP A 236 -33.87 22.12 1.40
C ASP A 236 -33.83 21.15 0.20
N SER A 237 -33.57 21.67 -0.98
CA SER A 237 -33.24 20.95 -2.22
C SER A 237 -32.05 20.00 -2.08
N VAL A 238 -31.13 20.25 -1.14
CA VAL A 238 -29.89 19.49 -0.94
C VAL A 238 -29.55 19.36 0.55
N MET A 239 -28.93 18.23 0.92
CA MET A 239 -28.21 18.10 2.19
C MET A 239 -26.70 18.10 1.92
N THR A 240 -25.93 18.73 2.80
CA THR A 240 -24.47 18.83 2.65
C THR A 240 -23.74 18.52 3.95
N GLY A 241 -22.51 18.02 3.80
CA GLY A 241 -21.53 18.03 4.89
C GLY A 241 -20.92 19.43 5.07
N LEU A 242 -19.92 19.51 5.96
CA LEU A 242 -19.22 20.76 6.31
C LEU A 242 -17.94 21.00 5.50
N PHE A 243 -17.62 20.15 4.52
CA PHE A 243 -16.40 20.28 3.71
C PHE A 243 -15.13 20.38 4.57
N TYR A 244 -15.09 19.59 5.64
CA TYR A 244 -14.03 19.64 6.64
C TYR A 244 -12.67 19.39 6.00
N LYS A 245 -11.66 20.14 6.44
CA LYS A 245 -10.31 20.09 5.89
C LYS A 245 -9.32 19.60 6.94
N PRO A 246 -9.33 18.31 7.29
CA PRO A 246 -8.53 17.80 8.39
C PRO A 246 -7.04 18.00 8.12
N LEU A 247 -6.30 18.33 9.17
CA LEU A 247 -4.84 18.37 9.15
C LEU A 247 -4.29 16.93 9.25
N TRP A 248 -3.48 16.52 8.27
CA TRP A 248 -2.85 15.19 8.21
C TRP A 248 -2.08 14.82 9.48
N THR A 249 -1.57 15.81 10.20
CA THR A 249 -0.79 15.68 11.43
C THR A 249 -1.56 16.10 12.68
N GLY A 250 -2.86 16.43 12.56
CA GLY A 250 -3.74 16.87 13.65
C GLY A 250 -4.33 15.73 14.51
N GLN A 251 -4.07 14.48 14.11
CA GLN A 251 -4.43 13.27 14.86
C GLN A 251 -5.93 13.15 15.16
N VAL A 252 -6.30 12.62 16.32
CA VAL A 252 -7.68 12.26 16.67
C VAL A 252 -8.65 13.45 16.77
N SER A 253 -8.13 14.66 16.98
CA SER A 253 -8.95 15.88 17.04
C SER A 253 -9.61 16.24 15.70
N GLU A 254 -9.06 15.73 14.60
CA GLU A 254 -9.57 15.97 13.24
C GLU A 254 -10.77 15.07 12.89
N ALA A 255 -11.20 14.20 13.80
CA ALA A 255 -12.28 13.23 13.58
C ALA A 255 -13.35 13.28 14.67
N GLU A 256 -13.55 14.42 15.32
CA GLU A 256 -14.62 14.62 16.29
C GLU A 256 -16.01 14.64 15.61
N CYS A 257 -17.02 14.06 16.27
CA CYS A 257 -18.38 14.11 15.76
C CYS A 257 -18.84 15.57 15.57
N GLY A 258 -19.47 15.86 14.43
CA GLY A 258 -19.85 17.23 14.08
C GLY A 258 -18.83 17.94 13.19
N SER A 259 -17.59 17.46 13.05
CA SER A 259 -16.59 18.10 12.19
C SER A 259 -16.89 17.89 10.70
N CYS A 260 -17.27 16.68 10.30
CA CYS A 260 -17.54 16.32 8.91
C CYS A 260 -18.92 16.77 8.42
N HIS A 261 -19.92 16.71 9.29
CA HIS A 261 -21.29 17.13 9.04
C HIS A 261 -21.94 17.53 10.37
N ASN A 262 -22.88 18.48 10.33
CA ASN A 262 -23.69 18.81 11.49
C ASN A 262 -24.52 17.61 11.96
N LEU A 263 -25.01 17.65 13.20
CA LEU A 263 -25.84 16.59 13.78
C LEU A 263 -27.26 17.14 14.06
N PRO A 264 -28.18 17.11 13.07
CA PRO A 264 -28.11 16.47 11.76
C PRO A 264 -27.45 17.35 10.67
N PRO A 265 -27.13 16.81 9.48
CA PRO A 265 -26.54 17.58 8.39
C PRO A 265 -27.39 18.78 7.95
N ASP A 266 -26.77 19.78 7.34
CA ASP A 266 -27.49 20.93 6.80
C ASP A 266 -28.49 20.48 5.73
N GLY A 267 -29.69 21.06 5.73
CA GLY A 267 -30.78 20.65 4.83
C GLY A 267 -31.55 19.40 5.30
N HIS A 268 -31.24 18.84 6.46
CA HIS A 268 -31.99 17.76 7.09
C HIS A 268 -33.14 18.29 7.98
N ILE A 269 -34.17 17.46 8.19
CA ILE A 269 -35.25 17.76 9.16
C ILE A 269 -34.77 17.77 10.61
N GLY A 270 -35.55 18.43 11.46
CA GLY A 270 -35.38 18.42 12.91
C GLY A 270 -34.35 19.41 13.43
N PRO A 271 -34.32 19.55 14.75
CA PRO A 271 -33.19 19.09 15.55
C PRO A 271 -33.51 17.76 16.23
N PHE A 272 -32.50 16.90 16.40
CA PHE A 272 -32.65 15.63 17.12
C PHE A 272 -31.49 15.43 18.08
N ALA A 273 -31.75 14.77 19.21
CA ALA A 273 -30.67 14.21 20.02
C ALA A 273 -29.95 13.12 19.21
N VAL A 274 -28.61 13.05 19.29
CA VAL A 274 -27.81 12.05 18.54
C VAL A 274 -28.25 10.60 18.84
N THR A 275 -28.75 10.34 20.03
CA THR A 275 -29.28 9.04 20.47
C THR A 275 -30.58 8.64 19.75
N SER A 276 -31.28 9.61 19.15
CA SER A 276 -32.50 9.39 18.36
C SER A 276 -32.22 9.14 16.88
N CYS A 277 -31.00 9.38 16.40
CA CYS A 277 -30.63 9.17 15.00
C CYS A 277 -30.84 7.72 14.56
N GLY A 278 -30.62 6.75 15.46
CA GLY A 278 -30.80 5.31 15.18
C GLY A 278 -32.24 4.89 14.83
N ASN A 279 -33.24 5.72 15.18
CA ASN A 279 -34.64 5.47 14.82
C ASN A 279 -34.87 5.51 13.31
N CYS A 280 -34.09 6.32 12.59
CA CYS A 280 -34.14 6.42 11.14
C CYS A 280 -32.87 5.86 10.48
N HIS A 281 -31.70 6.10 11.05
CA HIS A 281 -30.42 5.57 10.58
C HIS A 281 -30.06 4.27 11.30
N THR A 282 -30.99 3.31 11.22
CA THR A 282 -30.90 2.02 11.90
C THR A 282 -29.64 1.26 11.48
N GLY A 283 -28.90 0.78 12.47
CA GLY A 283 -27.64 0.06 12.27
C GLY A 283 -26.43 0.98 12.04
N ILE A 284 -26.61 2.30 11.96
CA ILE A 284 -25.50 3.26 11.82
C ILE A 284 -25.15 3.88 13.16
N VAL A 285 -26.13 4.42 13.85
CA VAL A 285 -25.95 5.05 15.17
C VAL A 285 -26.76 4.25 16.19
N ASN A 286 -26.14 3.88 17.30
CA ASN A 286 -26.82 3.15 18.39
C ASN A 286 -27.46 4.12 19.40
N ALA A 287 -28.13 3.56 20.42
CA ALA A 287 -28.80 4.33 21.48
C ALA A 287 -27.85 5.22 22.31
N ASN A 288 -26.54 4.99 22.26
CA ASN A 288 -25.54 5.82 22.92
C ASN A 288 -25.00 6.95 22.02
N GLY A 289 -25.53 7.09 20.79
CA GLY A 289 -25.06 8.11 19.85
C GLY A 289 -23.71 7.79 19.20
N THR A 290 -23.24 6.54 19.26
CA THR A 290 -21.99 6.11 18.64
C THR A 290 -22.23 5.26 17.39
N ILE A 291 -21.23 5.19 16.52
CA ILE A 291 -21.32 4.38 15.30
C ILE A 291 -21.43 2.89 15.68
N ALA A 292 -22.56 2.28 15.33
CA ALA A 292 -22.89 0.89 15.58
C ALA A 292 -22.22 -0.05 14.57
N ASP A 293 -22.22 0.33 13.29
CA ASP A 293 -21.57 -0.42 12.21
C ASP A 293 -20.67 0.51 11.39
N ARG A 294 -19.35 0.36 11.61
CA ARG A 294 -18.32 1.13 10.91
C ARG A 294 -18.30 0.86 9.40
N SER A 295 -18.78 -0.29 8.94
CA SER A 295 -18.80 -0.59 7.50
C SER A 295 -19.82 0.25 6.72
N LYS A 296 -20.73 0.91 7.44
CA LYS A 296 -21.84 1.67 6.86
C LYS A 296 -21.72 3.18 7.02
N HIS A 297 -20.70 3.67 7.72
CA HIS A 297 -20.43 5.09 7.87
C HIS A 297 -19.19 5.44 7.04
N ILE A 298 -19.31 6.41 6.13
CA ILE A 298 -18.29 6.77 5.12
C ILE A 298 -18.03 5.61 4.12
N ASN A 299 -19.09 5.03 3.56
CA ASN A 299 -19.02 3.91 2.62
C ASN A 299 -19.58 4.22 1.21
N GLY A 300 -19.86 5.49 0.90
CA GLY A 300 -20.42 5.89 -0.39
C GLY A 300 -21.88 5.46 -0.57
N ARG A 301 -22.60 5.19 0.53
CA ARG A 301 -24.01 4.79 0.51
C ARG A 301 -24.83 5.59 1.49
N VAL A 302 -26.10 5.77 1.15
CA VAL A 302 -27.11 6.36 2.04
C VAL A 302 -27.82 5.24 2.79
N ASN A 303 -27.82 5.35 4.12
CA ASN A 303 -28.43 4.41 5.03
C ASN A 303 -29.69 5.02 5.67
N PHE A 304 -30.86 4.42 5.42
CA PHE A 304 -32.13 4.87 5.98
C PHE A 304 -33.10 3.69 6.17
N GLN A 305 -33.65 3.56 7.39
CA GLN A 305 -34.58 2.51 7.83
C GLN A 305 -34.12 1.10 7.44
N GLY A 306 -32.83 0.81 7.66
CA GLY A 306 -32.23 -0.48 7.34
C GLY A 306 -31.98 -0.73 5.85
N THR A 307 -32.27 0.24 4.97
CA THR A 307 -31.95 0.16 3.53
C THR A 307 -30.66 0.92 3.21
N GLU A 308 -29.84 0.33 2.34
CA GLU A 308 -28.66 0.97 1.75
C GLU A 308 -28.89 1.29 0.28
N ARG A 309 -28.53 2.51 -0.11
CA ARG A 309 -28.68 2.98 -1.48
C ARG A 309 -27.39 3.66 -1.96
N PRO A 310 -27.08 3.63 -3.26
CA PRO A 310 -26.00 4.43 -3.81
C PRO A 310 -26.14 5.90 -3.41
N PHE A 311 -24.99 6.54 -3.18
CA PHE A 311 -24.88 7.98 -3.01
C PHE A 311 -25.31 8.74 -4.28
#